data_AF-A0A819YUC7-F1
#
_entry.id   AF-A0A819YUC7-F1
#
_cell.length_a   1.000
_cell.length_b   1.000
_cell.length_c   1.000
_cell.angle_alpha   90.00
_cell.angle_beta   90.00
_cell.angle_gamma   90.00
#
_symmetry.space_group_name_H-M   'P 1'
#
loop_
_entity.id
_entity.type
_entity.pdbx_description
1 polymer ?
#
loop_
_entity_poly.entity_id
_entity_poly.type
_entity_poly.pdbx_seq_one_letter_code
_entity_poly.pdbx_strand_id
1 'polypeptide(L)'
;MIDCEVATGCNKGSRVLIPKITMTSSDTFLPFKLRRHQFPIRLSFAMTIKKSQGQTFQQLGLLLPQPVFSHGQPYVAFSRFAL
;
A
#
# COMPACT_ATOMS: atom_id res chain seq x y z
N MET A 1 -17.83 -3.69 9.93
CA MET A 1 -16.46 -3.64 10.48
C MET A 1 -15.71 -4.88 10.04
N ILE A 2 -14.38 -4.85 10.03
CA ILE A 2 -13.54 -6.02 9.79
C ILE A 2 -12.78 -6.29 11.08
N ASP A 3 -12.87 -7.51 11.59
CA ASP A 3 -12.04 -7.98 12.71
C ASP A 3 -10.76 -8.58 12.14
N CYS A 4 -9.61 -8.14 12.65
CA CYS A 4 -8.31 -8.60 12.20
C CYS A 4 -7.31 -8.60 13.35
N GLU A 5 -6.33 -9.50 13.25
CA GLU A 5 -5.21 -9.58 14.17
C GLU A 5 -3.96 -8.95 13.54
N VAL A 6 -3.19 -8.21 14.34
CA VAL A 6 -1.94 -7.60 13.90
C VAL A 6 -0.87 -8.68 13.74
N ALA A 7 -0.37 -8.87 12.52
CA ALA A 7 0.62 -9.91 12.20
C ALA A 7 2.06 -9.56 12.61
N THR A 8 2.43 -8.28 12.66
CA THR A 8 3.81 -7.80 12.83
C THR A 8 3.90 -6.49 13.64
N GLY A 9 5.07 -6.22 14.21
CA GLY A 9 5.34 -5.01 15.01
C GLY A 9 5.11 -5.19 16.52
N CYS A 10 5.14 -4.09 17.26
CA CYS A 10 5.01 -4.08 18.73
C CYS A 10 3.63 -4.56 19.23
N ASN A 11 2.59 -4.44 18.40
CA ASN A 11 1.22 -4.81 18.75
C ASN A 11 0.81 -6.17 18.18
N LYS A 12 1.75 -7.03 17.81
CA LYS A 12 1.48 -8.35 17.23
C LYS A 12 0.56 -9.18 18.16
N GLY A 13 -0.46 -9.83 17.58
CA GLY A 13 -1.45 -10.62 18.32
C GLY A 13 -2.65 -9.83 18.85
N SER A 14 -2.62 -8.50 18.78
CA SER A 14 -3.75 -7.66 19.16
C SER A 14 -4.86 -7.72 18.10
N ARG A 15 -6.11 -7.89 18.55
CA ARG A 15 -7.29 -7.79 17.69
C ARG A 15 -7.72 -6.34 17.54
N VAL A 16 -7.95 -5.92 16.31
CA VAL A 16 -8.33 -4.56 15.96
C VAL A 16 -9.53 -4.62 15.03
N LEU A 17 -10.53 -3.78 15.32
CA LEU A 17 -11.67 -3.56 14.45
C LEU A 17 -11.38 -2.41 13.49
N ILE A 18 -11.40 -2.68 12.19
CA ILE A 18 -11.22 -1.67 11.15
C ILE A 18 -12.61 -1.17 10.70
N PRO A 19 -12.96 0.11 10.95
CA PRO A 19 -14.17 0.72 10.44
C PRO A 19 -14.00 1.18 8.98
N LYS A 20 -15.13 1.44 8.30
CA LYS A 20 -15.09 2.16 7.04
C LYS A 20 -14.82 3.64 7.32
N ILE A 21 -13.96 4.25 6.52
CA ILE A 21 -13.66 5.68 6.58
C ILE A 21 -14.30 6.39 5.40
N THR A 22 -14.70 7.65 5.58
CA THR A 22 -15.20 8.50 4.50
C THR A 22 -14.18 9.59 4.23
N MET A 23 -13.62 9.58 3.02
CA MET A 23 -12.70 10.62 2.55
C MET A 23 -13.44 11.54 1.58
N THR A 24 -13.37 12.85 1.79
CA THR A 24 -13.95 13.84 0.88
C THR A 24 -12.82 14.56 0.15
N SER A 25 -12.91 14.70 -1.17
CA SER A 25 -11.97 15.52 -1.94
C SER A 25 -12.16 17.00 -1.58
N SER A 26 -11.06 17.72 -1.38
CA SER A 26 -11.04 19.17 -1.22
C SER A 26 -10.96 19.92 -2.54
N ASP A 27 -10.97 19.20 -3.66
CA ASP A 27 -10.77 19.77 -4.99
C ASP A 27 -11.94 20.67 -5.40
N THR A 28 -11.65 21.94 -5.64
CA THR A 28 -12.59 22.99 -6.03
C THR A 28 -12.90 22.98 -7.53
N PHE A 29 -12.16 22.23 -8.35
CA PHE A 29 -12.38 22.18 -9.80
C PHE A 29 -13.51 21.23 -10.22
N LEU A 30 -13.99 20.37 -9.33
CA LEU A 30 -15.10 19.48 -9.61
C LEU A 30 -16.44 20.16 -9.28
N PRO A 31 -17.47 20.05 -10.15
CA PRO A 31 -18.80 20.61 -9.87
C PRO A 31 -19.54 19.87 -8.73
N PHE A 32 -18.92 18.85 -8.14
CA PHE A 32 -19.44 18.07 -7.03
C PHE A 32 -18.33 17.68 -6.05
N LYS A 33 -18.70 17.45 -4.78
CA LYS A 33 -17.77 16.93 -3.77
C LYS A 33 -17.68 15.40 -3.88
N LEU A 34 -16.54 14.90 -4.34
CA LEU A 34 -16.27 13.46 -4.36
C LEU A 34 -16.09 12.94 -2.94
N ARG A 35 -16.95 11.99 -2.52
CA ARG A 35 -16.85 11.28 -1.24
C ARG A 35 -16.57 9.80 -1.50
N ARG A 36 -15.51 9.27 -0.89
CA ARG A 36 -15.12 7.87 -0.96
C ARG A 36 -15.34 7.22 0.40
N HIS A 37 -16.31 6.31 0.50
CA HIS A 37 -16.57 5.53 1.71
C HIS A 37 -16.04 4.10 1.54
N GLN A 38 -14.93 3.77 2.21
CA GLN A 38 -14.27 2.49 2.04
C GLN A 38 -13.54 2.04 3.30
N PHE A 39 -13.27 0.74 3.41
CA PHE A 39 -12.31 0.26 4.42
C PHE A 39 -10.89 0.73 4.03
N PRO A 40 -10.07 1.16 5.00
CA PRO A 40 -8.69 1.55 4.77
C PRO A 40 -7.77 0.33 4.61
N ILE A 41 -8.14 -0.61 3.73
CA ILE A 41 -7.39 -1.84 3.44
C ILE A 41 -7.07 -1.92 1.94
N ARG A 42 -5.97 -2.59 1.61
CA ARG A 42 -5.58 -2.88 0.22
C ARG A 42 -4.91 -4.26 0.20
N LEU A 43 -5.26 -5.09 -0.78
CA LEU A 43 -4.55 -6.34 -1.04
C LEU A 43 -3.08 -6.02 -1.38
N SER A 44 -2.14 -6.64 -0.66
CA SER A 44 -0.70 -6.32 -0.74
C SER A 44 0.15 -7.41 -1.38
N PHE A 45 -0.45 -8.44 -1.99
CA PHE A 45 0.29 -9.50 -2.67
C PHE A 45 1.15 -8.96 -3.83
N ALA A 46 0.63 -7.96 -4.55
CA ALA A 46 1.37 -7.19 -5.53
C ALA A 46 1.31 -5.71 -5.15
N MET A 47 2.46 -5.04 -5.21
CA MET A 47 2.57 -3.61 -4.91
C MET A 47 3.42 -2.91 -5.96
N THR A 48 3.18 -1.61 -6.12
CA THR A 48 4.00 -0.80 -7.02
C THR A 48 5.38 -0.55 -6.39
N ILE A 49 6.42 -0.38 -7.21
CA ILE A 49 7.81 -0.12 -6.76
C ILE A 49 7.88 1.10 -5.82
N LYS A 50 7.07 2.13 -6.07
CA LYS A 50 7.03 3.31 -5.19
C LYS A 50 6.46 3.00 -3.81
N LYS A 51 5.57 2.01 -3.69
CA LYS A 51 4.98 1.58 -2.42
C LYS A 51 5.89 0.64 -1.63
N SER A 52 6.79 -0.09 -2.30
CA SER A 52 7.77 -0.95 -1.63
C SER A 52 8.95 -0.17 -1.04
N GLN A 53 9.11 1.12 -1.33
CA GLN A 53 10.20 1.93 -0.80
C GLN A 53 10.17 1.96 0.75
N GLY A 54 11.28 1.58 1.39
CA GLY A 54 11.41 1.48 2.84
C GLY A 54 10.99 0.13 3.43
N GLN A 55 10.54 -0.82 2.60
CA GLN A 55 10.17 -2.17 3.04
C GLN A 55 11.27 -3.18 2.69
N THR A 56 11.29 -4.29 3.42
CA THR A 56 12.25 -5.38 3.22
C THR A 56 11.47 -6.69 3.09
N PHE A 57 11.78 -7.50 2.08
CA PHE A 57 11.09 -8.75 1.79
C PHE A 57 12.08 -9.91 1.65
N GLN A 58 11.75 -11.06 2.24
CA GLN A 58 12.54 -12.29 2.11
C GLN A 58 12.42 -12.92 0.71
N GLN A 59 11.25 -12.80 0.09
CA GLN A 59 10.98 -13.30 -1.26
C GLN A 59 10.14 -12.26 -2.00
N LEU A 60 10.55 -11.91 -3.22
CA LEU A 60 9.80 -10.98 -4.06
C LEU A 60 9.96 -11.34 -5.55
N GLY A 61 8.90 -11.17 -6.32
CA GLY A 61 8.93 -11.22 -7.78
C GLY A 61 8.79 -9.83 -8.37
N LEU A 62 9.65 -9.48 -9.34
CA LEU A 62 9.59 -8.21 -10.04
C LEU A 62 8.93 -8.39 -11.41
N LEU A 63 7.73 -7.81 -11.60
CA LEU A 63 7.02 -7.81 -12.87
C LEU A 63 7.14 -6.42 -13.54
N LEU A 64 7.79 -6.37 -14.70
CA LEU A 64 7.96 -5.15 -15.50
C LEU A 64 7.34 -5.35 -16.89
N PRO A 65 6.03 -5.07 -17.05
CA PRO A 65 5.36 -5.23 -18.35
C PRO A 65 5.79 -4.16 -19.37
N GLN A 66 6.34 -3.04 -18.91
CA GLN A 66 6.90 -1.96 -19.72
C GLN A 66 8.24 -1.50 -19.12
N PRO A 67 9.14 -0.94 -19.95
CA PRO A 67 10.41 -0.40 -19.47
C PRO A 67 10.18 0.72 -18.44
N VAL A 68 11.06 0.76 -17.44
CA VAL A 68 10.88 1.57 -16.24
C VAL A 68 11.02 3.07 -16.55
N PHE A 69 9.95 3.84 -16.34
CA PHE A 69 9.84 5.23 -16.80
C PHE A 69 10.60 6.27 -15.97
N SER A 70 11.13 5.92 -14.78
CA SER A 70 11.79 6.90 -13.90
C SER A 70 13.13 6.41 -13.36
N HIS A 71 14.10 7.34 -13.28
CA HIS A 71 15.43 7.08 -12.73
C HIS A 71 15.35 6.52 -11.30
N GLY A 72 16.08 5.43 -11.03
CA GLY A 72 16.20 4.83 -9.70
C GLY A 72 15.09 3.85 -9.30
N GLN A 73 14.01 3.70 -10.07
CA GLN A 73 12.98 2.68 -9.80
C GLN A 73 13.50 1.22 -9.82
N PRO A 74 14.36 0.79 -10.77
CA PRO A 74 14.89 -0.57 -10.72
C PRO A 74 15.77 -0.78 -9.49
N TYR A 75 16.60 0.21 -9.14
CA TYR A 75 17.40 0.18 -7.91
C TYR A 75 16.53 0.08 -6.64
N VAL A 76 15.45 0.86 -6.57
CA VAL A 76 14.50 0.80 -5.45
C VAL A 76 13.84 -0.58 -5.37
N ALA A 77 13.60 -1.27 -6.49
CA ALA A 77 13.03 -2.61 -6.49
C ALA A 77 14.03 -3.68 -6.00
N PHE A 78 15.24 -3.70 -6.57
CA PHE A 78 16.27 -4.68 -6.19
C PHE A 78 16.76 -4.52 -4.76
N SER A 79 16.82 -3.28 -4.24
CA SER A 79 17.21 -3.01 -2.86
C SER A 79 16.23 -3.51 -1.79
N ARG A 80 15.04 -4.02 -2.15
CA ARG A 80 14.06 -4.57 -1.19
C ARG A 80 14.21 -6.05 -0.92
N PHE A 81 15.08 -6.73 -1.67
CA PHE A 81 15.42 -8.12 -1.41
C PHE A 81 16.34 -8.20 -0.19
N ALA A 82 15.88 -8.83 0.88
CA ALA A 82 16.76 -9.26 1.96
C ALA A 82 17.44 -10.56 1.55
N LEU A 83 18.77 -10.57 1.59
CA LEU A 83 19.56 -11.80 1.67
C LEU A 83 19.34 -12.47 3.04
#